data_AF-A0A7Y6QTY7-F1
#
_entry.id   AF-A0A7Y6QTY7-F1
#
_cell.length_a   1.000
_cell.length_b   1.000
_cell.length_c   1.000
_cell.angle_alpha   90.00
_cell.angle_beta   90.00
_cell.angle_gamma   90.00
#
_symmetry.space_group_name_H-M   'P 1'
#
loop_
_entity.id
_entity.type
_entity.pdbx_description
1 polymer ?
#
loop_
_entity_poly.entity_id
_entity_poly.type
_entity_poly.pdbx_seq_one_letter_code
_entity_poly.pdbx_strand_id
1 'polypeptide(L)'
;MKYSNIFNSVDFLFSEALRGRGFSCHQAFAYAYDEMELLREGENKFEVLATLTALFVLAKKNGVDFPSSDDFANDVLAELSRVYERYSSDLSGFELSLEEKNRLNSDMKIVAEEFLV
;
A
#
# COMPACT_ATOMS: atom_id res chain seq x y z
N MET A 1 1.24 -2.96 -15.48
CA MET A 1 2.31 -3.43 -14.56
C MET A 1 1.82 -4.68 -13.81
N LYS A 2 2.69 -5.55 -13.28
CA LYS A 2 2.27 -6.66 -12.39
C LYS A 2 2.22 -6.20 -10.94
N TYR A 3 1.37 -6.80 -10.11
CA TYR A 3 1.29 -6.48 -8.68
C TYR A 3 2.60 -6.82 -7.97
N SER A 4 3.23 -7.96 -8.30
CA SER A 4 4.56 -8.32 -7.80
C SER A 4 5.62 -7.25 -8.06
N ASN A 5 5.59 -6.58 -9.21
CA ASN A 5 6.55 -5.51 -9.52
C ASN A 5 6.31 -4.27 -8.65
N ILE A 6 5.05 -3.89 -8.45
CA ILE A 6 4.67 -2.77 -7.57
C ILE A 6 5.11 -3.08 -6.14
N PHE A 7 4.75 -4.27 -5.64
CA PHE A 7 5.13 -4.71 -4.31
C PHE A 7 6.64 -4.68 -4.10
N ASN A 8 7.42 -5.22 -5.04
CA ASN A 8 8.88 -5.23 -4.95
C ASN A 8 9.47 -3.82 -4.98
N SER A 9 8.85 -2.87 -5.70
CA SER A 9 9.28 -1.47 -5.73
C SER A 9 9.04 -0.79 -4.38
N VAL A 10 7.85 -1.00 -3.80
CA VAL A 10 7.51 -0.50 -2.46
C VAL A 10 8.43 -1.11 -1.41
N ASP A 11 8.68 -2.43 -1.45
CA ASP A 11 9.58 -3.12 -0.51
C ASP A 11 11.03 -2.63 -0.64
N PHE A 12 11.47 -2.35 -1.86
CA PHE A 12 12.78 -1.74 -2.10
C PHE A 12 12.89 -0.37 -1.43
N LEU A 13 11.94 0.54 -1.67
CA LEU A 13 11.94 1.89 -1.10
C LEU A 13 11.87 1.86 0.43
N PHE A 14 10.96 1.05 0.98
CA PHE A 14 10.81 0.88 2.43
C PHE A 14 12.09 0.32 3.06
N SER A 15 12.67 -0.71 2.45
CA SER A 15 13.92 -1.33 2.90
C SER A 15 15.12 -0.40 2.80
N GLU A 16 15.19 0.44 1.76
CA GLU A 16 16.25 1.44 1.57
C GLU A 16 16.16 2.53 2.65
N ALA A 17 14.95 3.01 2.94
CA ALA A 17 14.73 3.95 4.05
C ALA A 17 15.17 3.35 5.41
N LEU A 18 14.76 2.11 5.71
CA LEU A 18 15.14 1.45 6.95
C LEU A 18 16.65 1.24 7.07
N ARG A 19 17.26 0.57 6.09
CA ARG A 19 18.65 0.08 6.21
C ARG A 19 19.69 1.04 5.64
N GLY A 20 19.34 1.77 4.59
CA GLY A 20 20.21 2.73 3.92
C GLY A 20 20.23 4.08 4.62
N ARG A 21 19.08 4.52 5.15
CA ARG A 21 18.92 5.86 5.76
C ARG A 21 18.77 5.85 7.28
N GLY A 22 18.52 4.68 7.88
CA GLY A 22 18.35 4.53 9.32
C GLY A 22 17.03 5.10 9.85
N PHE A 23 16.00 5.17 8.98
CA PHE A 23 14.67 5.65 9.36
C PHE A 23 13.97 4.66 10.30
N SER A 24 13.07 5.17 11.15
CA SER A 24 12.12 4.32 11.87
C SER A 24 11.14 3.66 10.90
N CYS A 25 10.42 2.60 11.33
CA CYS A 25 9.41 1.96 10.48
C CYS A 25 8.34 2.97 9.99
N HIS A 26 7.92 3.89 10.85
CA HIS A 26 6.95 4.92 10.50
C HIS A 26 7.52 5.91 9.47
N GLN A 27 8.78 6.34 9.64
CA GLN A 27 9.45 7.21 8.66
C GLN A 27 9.73 6.49 7.33
N ALA A 28 10.04 5.20 7.36
CA ALA A 28 10.24 4.39 6.17
C ALA A 28 8.93 4.18 5.40
N PHE A 29 7.80 4.03 6.12
CA PHE A 29 6.48 4.05 5.52
C PHE A 29 6.21 5.39 4.82
N ALA A 30 6.37 6.50 5.52
CA ALA A 30 6.13 7.84 4.95
C ALA A 30 7.00 8.10 3.72
N TYR A 31 8.28 7.74 3.79
CA TYR A 31 9.18 7.84 2.64
C TYR A 31 8.71 7.01 1.44
N ALA A 32 8.39 5.73 1.64
CA ALA A 32 7.91 4.88 0.55
C ALA A 32 6.54 5.33 0.02
N TYR A 33 5.71 5.94 0.87
CA TYR A 33 4.42 6.51 0.49
C TYR A 33 4.60 7.71 -0.46
N ASP A 34 5.48 8.64 -0.10
CA ASP A 34 5.78 9.84 -0.89
C ASP A 34 6.46 9.48 -2.22
N GLU A 35 7.45 8.59 -2.21
CA GLU A 35 8.16 8.16 -3.43
C GLU A 35 7.25 7.44 -4.44
N MET A 36 6.09 6.93 -3.99
CA MET A 36 5.09 6.26 -4.82
C MET A 36 3.91 7.16 -5.20
N GLU A 37 3.97 8.47 -4.90
CA GLU A 37 2.92 9.46 -5.18
C GLU A 37 2.43 9.39 -6.64
N LEU A 38 3.34 9.35 -7.61
CA LEU A 38 2.98 9.30 -9.04
C LEU A 38 2.10 8.09 -9.41
N LEU A 39 2.28 6.94 -8.75
CA LEU A 39 1.46 5.75 -8.99
C LEU A 39 0.17 5.78 -8.17
N ARG A 40 0.17 6.41 -6.99
CA ARG A 40 -1.00 6.59 -6.12
C ARG A 40 -1.98 7.64 -6.66
N GLU A 41 -1.49 8.70 -7.26
CA GLU A 41 -2.31 9.81 -7.79
C GLU A 41 -2.58 9.70 -9.29
N GLY A 42 -2.09 8.62 -9.92
CA GLY A 42 -2.30 8.35 -11.34
C GLY A 42 -3.74 7.94 -11.70
N GLU A 43 -4.03 7.91 -13.00
CA GLU A 43 -5.35 7.52 -13.51
C GLU A 43 -5.59 6.00 -13.48
N ASN A 44 -4.52 5.21 -13.37
CA ASN A 44 -4.59 3.76 -13.41
C ASN A 44 -5.04 3.18 -12.06
N LYS A 45 -6.34 2.89 -11.95
CA LYS A 45 -6.99 2.33 -10.76
C LYS A 45 -6.27 1.11 -10.18
N PHE A 46 -5.73 0.23 -11.03
CA PHE A 46 -4.98 -0.93 -10.57
C PHE A 46 -3.71 -0.50 -9.85
N GLU A 47 -2.94 0.42 -10.42
CA GLU A 47 -1.67 0.88 -9.84
C GLU A 47 -1.90 1.60 -8.52
N VAL A 48 -2.96 2.42 -8.43
CA VAL A 48 -3.36 3.09 -7.19
C VAL A 48 -3.67 2.08 -6.09
N LEU A 49 -4.60 1.14 -6.35
CA LEU A 49 -5.01 0.14 -5.38
C LEU A 49 -3.84 -0.76 -4.97
N ALA A 50 -3.10 -1.29 -5.95
CA ALA A 50 -1.95 -2.17 -5.73
C ALA A 50 -0.85 -1.51 -4.90
N THR A 51 -0.58 -0.22 -5.15
CA THR A 51 0.46 0.52 -4.44
C THR A 51 0.08 0.71 -2.98
N LEU A 52 -1.15 1.15 -2.71
CA LEU A 52 -1.65 1.30 -1.34
C LEU A 52 -1.68 -0.05 -0.61
N THR A 53 -2.18 -1.11 -1.25
CA THR A 53 -2.17 -2.45 -0.65
C THR A 53 -0.74 -2.87 -0.28
N ALA A 54 0.23 -2.71 -1.18
CA ALA A 54 1.62 -3.08 -0.91
C ALA A 54 2.22 -2.28 0.26
N LEU A 55 2.00 -0.96 0.31
CA LEU A 55 2.46 -0.08 1.38
C LEU A 55 1.94 -0.56 2.75
N PHE A 56 0.64 -0.80 2.85
CA PHE A 56 0.02 -1.20 4.12
C PHE A 56 0.31 -2.64 4.53
N VAL A 57 0.56 -3.55 3.58
CA VAL A 57 1.10 -4.89 3.91
C VAL A 57 2.45 -4.77 4.59
N LEU A 58 3.36 -3.93 4.06
CA LEU A 58 4.66 -3.72 4.69
C LEU A 58 4.54 -2.99 6.02
N ALA A 59 3.62 -2.03 6.13
CA ALA A 59 3.32 -1.35 7.38
C ALA A 59 2.96 -2.36 8.48
N LYS A 60 2.00 -3.24 8.21
CA LYS A 60 1.61 -4.33 9.13
C LYS A 60 2.78 -5.25 9.46
N LYS A 61 3.51 -5.72 8.44
CA LYS A 61 4.64 -6.64 8.61
C LYS A 61 5.75 -6.09 9.50
N ASN A 62 5.97 -4.77 9.47
CA ASN A 62 7.02 -4.10 10.22
C ASN A 62 6.52 -3.40 11.49
N GLY A 63 5.25 -3.60 11.87
CA GLY A 63 4.67 -3.01 13.08
C GLY A 63 4.63 -1.49 13.04
N VAL A 64 4.26 -0.91 11.90
CA VAL A 64 4.05 0.54 11.80
C VAL A 64 2.73 0.89 12.49
N ASP A 65 2.82 1.76 13.49
CA ASP A 65 1.65 2.30 14.19
C ASP A 65 1.11 3.54 13.46
N PHE A 66 -0.23 3.66 13.47
CA PHE A 66 -1.00 4.78 12.92
C PHE A 66 -1.86 5.41 14.02
N PRO A 67 -1.27 6.21 14.92
CA PRO A 67 -2.01 6.81 16.02
C PRO A 67 -2.97 7.89 15.53
N SER A 68 -4.18 7.97 16.09
CA SER A 68 -5.19 8.96 15.70
C SER A 68 -4.81 10.41 16.00
N SER A 69 -3.77 10.64 16.81
CA SER A 69 -3.20 11.96 17.08
C SER A 69 -2.24 12.46 16.00
N ASP A 70 -1.89 11.60 15.02
CA ASP A 70 -1.01 11.93 13.92
C ASP A 70 -1.82 12.23 12.66
N ASP A 71 -1.74 13.49 12.21
CA ASP A 71 -2.47 13.97 11.04
C ASP A 71 -2.06 13.19 9.78
N PHE A 72 -0.78 12.85 9.63
CA PHE A 72 -0.32 12.04 8.50
C PHE A 72 -0.95 10.65 8.52
N ALA A 73 -0.97 9.99 9.68
CA ALA A 73 -1.59 8.68 9.84
C ALA A 73 -3.08 8.69 9.48
N ASN A 74 -3.81 9.74 9.90
CA ASN A 74 -5.22 9.91 9.58
C ASN A 74 -5.44 10.10 8.08
N ASP A 75 -4.61 10.92 7.41
CA ASP A 75 -4.73 11.21 5.99
C ASP A 75 -4.51 9.96 5.12
N VAL A 76 -3.46 9.18 5.41
CA VAL A 76 -3.14 7.97 4.64
C VAL A 76 -4.17 6.86 4.86
N LEU A 77 -4.73 6.74 6.08
CA LEU A 77 -5.82 5.80 6.37
C LEU A 77 -7.12 6.21 5.67
N ALA A 78 -7.46 7.50 5.68
CA ALA A 78 -8.62 8.02 4.96
C ALA A 78 -8.49 7.82 3.45
N GLU A 79 -7.28 7.92 2.90
CA GLU A 79 -7.03 7.60 1.50
C GLU A 79 -7.17 6.10 1.20
N LEU A 80 -6.56 5.25 2.03
CA LEU A 80 -6.70 3.79 1.91
C LEU A 80 -8.17 3.38 1.88
N SER A 81 -8.97 3.89 2.82
CA SER A 81 -10.41 3.63 2.92
C SER A 81 -11.13 4.03 1.63
N ARG A 82 -10.95 5.28 1.16
CA ARG A 82 -11.58 5.78 -0.08
C ARG A 82 -11.22 4.94 -1.31
N VAL A 83 -9.97 4.54 -1.43
CA VAL A 83 -9.49 3.71 -2.55
C VAL A 83 -10.09 2.31 -2.50
N TYR A 84 -10.15 1.69 -1.32
CA TYR A 84 -10.73 0.36 -1.15
C TYR A 84 -12.23 0.37 -1.41
N GLU A 85 -12.99 1.33 -0.88
CA GLU A 85 -14.42 1.47 -1.17
C GLU A 85 -14.69 1.58 -2.67
N ARG A 86 -13.83 2.29 -3.40
CA ARG A 86 -14.02 2.56 -4.82
C ARG A 86 -13.61 1.42 -5.75
N TYR A 87 -12.56 0.67 -5.40
CA TYR A 87 -11.92 -0.26 -6.33
C TYR A 87 -11.81 -1.71 -5.84
N SER A 88 -12.08 -2.00 -4.56
CA SER A 88 -11.87 -3.36 -4.04
C SER A 88 -12.93 -4.37 -4.45
N SER A 89 -14.14 -3.91 -4.81
CA SER A 89 -15.29 -4.76 -5.11
C SER A 89 -15.25 -5.42 -6.50
N ASP A 90 -14.45 -4.87 -7.42
CA ASP A 90 -14.36 -5.39 -8.79
C ASP A 90 -12.93 -5.29 -9.36
N LEU A 91 -12.18 -6.38 -9.22
CA LEU A 91 -10.85 -6.55 -9.84
C LEU A 91 -10.94 -7.20 -11.24
N SER A 92 -12.15 -7.47 -11.76
CA SER A 92 -12.31 -8.15 -13.05
C SER A 92 -11.76 -7.33 -14.21
N GLY A 93 -11.83 -5.99 -14.10
CA GLY A 93 -11.27 -5.04 -15.05
C GLY A 93 -9.75 -4.94 -15.04
N PHE A 94 -9.04 -5.64 -14.15
CA PHE A 94 -7.58 -5.65 -14.14
C PHE A 94 -7.03 -6.82 -14.96
N GLU A 95 -6.19 -6.51 -15.94
CA GLU A 95 -5.48 -7.49 -16.79
C GLU A 95 -4.32 -8.15 -16.03
N LEU A 96 -4.67 -8.99 -15.05
CA LEU A 96 -3.74 -9.73 -14.21
C LEU A 96 -3.87 -11.24 -14.43
N SER A 97 -2.76 -11.98 -14.26
CA SER A 97 -2.82 -13.43 -14.18
C SER A 97 -3.60 -13.88 -12.93
N LEU A 98 -4.11 -15.12 -12.92
CA LEU A 98 -4.82 -15.67 -11.77
C LEU A 98 -3.97 -15.64 -10.49
N GLU A 99 -2.67 -15.93 -10.61
CA GLU A 99 -1.72 -15.87 -9.50
C GLU A 99 -1.60 -14.46 -8.91
N GLU A 100 -1.44 -13.44 -9.76
CA GLU A 100 -1.33 -12.05 -9.32
C GLU A 100 -2.64 -11.56 -8.69
N LYS A 101 -3.80 -11.95 -9.25
CA LYS A 101 -5.11 -11.65 -8.66
C LYS A 101 -5.26 -12.28 -7.28
N ASN A 102 -4.89 -13.56 -7.12
CA ASN A 102 -4.99 -14.26 -5.84
C ASN A 102 -4.10 -13.62 -4.77
N ARG A 103 -2.87 -13.26 -5.14
CA ARG A 103 -1.95 -12.58 -4.23
C ARG A 103 -2.48 -11.21 -3.80
N LEU A 104 -2.91 -10.38 -4.76
CA LEU A 104 -3.48 -9.07 -4.47
C LEU A 104 -4.71 -9.18 -3.56
N ASN A 105 -5.63 -10.11 -3.85
CA ASN A 105 -6.82 -10.35 -3.01
C ASN A 105 -6.45 -10.75 -1.57
N SER A 106 -5.46 -11.63 -1.41
CA SER A 106 -4.98 -12.04 -0.09
C SER A 106 -4.42 -10.86 0.70
N ASP A 107 -3.58 -10.05 0.05
CA ASP A 107 -2.96 -8.87 0.65
C ASP A 107 -4.00 -7.79 0.99
N MET A 108 -4.96 -7.55 0.10
CA MET A 108 -6.07 -6.63 0.34
C MET A 108 -6.89 -7.04 1.56
N LYS A 109 -7.17 -8.33 1.72
CA LYS A 109 -7.89 -8.85 2.88
C LYS A 109 -7.12 -8.60 4.17
N ILE A 110 -5.82 -8.87 4.18
CA ILE A 110 -4.93 -8.63 5.33
C ILE A 110 -4.95 -7.15 5.73
N VAL A 111 -4.92 -6.24 4.76
CA VAL A 111 -4.95 -4.79 4.97
C VAL A 111 -6.31 -4.33 5.47
N ALA A 112 -7.40 -4.79 4.87
CA ALA A 112 -8.75 -4.42 5.27
C ALA A 112 -9.06 -4.85 6.71
N GLU A 113 -8.66 -6.06 7.10
CA GLU A 113 -8.83 -6.59 8.46
C GLU A 113 -8.01 -5.84 9.52
N GLU A 114 -6.91 -5.19 9.12
CA GLU A 114 -6.03 -4.48 10.04
C GLU A 114 -6.38 -3.01 10.19
N PHE A 115 -6.67 -2.34 9.08
CA PHE A 115 -6.64 -0.87 9.00
C PHE A 115 -7.99 -0.23 8.67
N LEU A 116 -9.00 -1.01 8.28
CA LEU A 116 -10.30 -0.50 7.80
C LEU A 116 -11.52 -1.01 8.59
N VAL A 117 -11.30 -1.42 9.85
CA VAL A 117 -12.33 -1.98 10.75
C VAL A 117 -13.06 -0.91 11.55
#